data_AF-A0AA38KTU2-F1
#
_entry.id   AF-A0AA38KTU2-F1
#
_cell.length_a   1.000
_cell.length_b   1.000
_cell.length_c   1.000
_cell.angle_alpha   90.00
_cell.angle_beta   90.00
_cell.angle_gamma   90.00
#
_symmetry.space_group_name_H-M   'P 1'
#
loop_
_entity.id
_entity.type
_entity.pdbx_description
1 polymer ?
#
loop_
_entity_poly.entity_id
_entity_poly.type
_entity_poly.pdbx_seq_one_letter_code
_entity_poly.pdbx_strand_id
1 'polypeptide(L)'
;TITGAMKSSPTDLLDIHAGLLPMDLLLKKICHRAVLRLYTLPKQNPVTKIAIEAFRKQNVTKMSTPLRLLPLLFNLPPPTEVETISLPNRPGHWDIPIDIQILKKEDATEIARNAPTNYKIFSDGSGHNGMVGAAAVLYKQGELRPEATIRYLSRRRQKRRWEAIRSTAQAQT
;
A
#
# COMPACT_ATOMS: atom_id res chain seq x y z
N THR A 1 1.74 -6.91 29.73
CA THR A 1 0.32 -6.68 29.42
C THR A 1 0.14 -5.20 29.11
N ILE A 2 -0.39 -4.84 27.95
CA ILE A 2 -0.51 -3.44 27.50
C ILE A 2 -1.85 -2.83 27.96
N THR A 3 -2.89 -3.65 28.07
CA THR A 3 -4.22 -3.24 28.52
C THR A 3 -4.30 -3.26 30.05
N GLY A 4 -4.51 -2.09 30.66
CA GLY A 4 -4.64 -1.92 32.11
C GLY A 4 -6.04 -2.29 32.60
N ALA A 5 -6.41 -3.57 32.54
CA ALA A 5 -7.72 -4.05 32.96
C ALA A 5 -7.70 -4.79 34.30
N MET A 6 -8.90 -5.02 34.85
CA MET A 6 -9.08 -5.78 36.09
C MET A 6 -8.51 -7.20 35.94
N LYS A 7 -7.94 -7.74 37.02
CA LYS A 7 -7.30 -9.08 37.07
C LYS A 7 -8.20 -10.22 36.58
N SER A 8 -9.53 -10.04 36.65
CA SER A 8 -10.55 -11.01 36.24
C SER A 8 -10.97 -10.91 34.78
N SER A 9 -10.58 -9.85 34.07
CA SER A 9 -10.96 -9.66 32.66
C SER A 9 -10.01 -10.43 31.75
N PRO A 10 -10.52 -11.24 30.80
CA PRO A 10 -9.67 -11.95 29.85
C PRO A 10 -8.87 -10.97 28.99
N THR A 11 -7.54 -11.02 29.07
CA THR A 11 -6.65 -10.12 28.33
C THR A 11 -6.84 -10.25 26.82
N ASP A 12 -7.01 -11.47 26.31
CA ASP A 12 -7.21 -11.72 24.88
C ASP A 12 -8.48 -11.03 24.34
N LEU A 13 -9.55 -11.02 25.13
CA LEU A 13 -10.80 -10.36 24.75
C LEU A 13 -10.62 -8.84 24.69
N LEU A 14 -9.88 -8.26 25.65
CA LEU A 14 -9.60 -6.84 25.69
C LEU A 14 -8.69 -6.39 24.55
N ASP A 15 -7.66 -7.18 24.22
CA ASP A 15 -6.78 -6.89 23.10
C ASP A 15 -7.56 -6.93 21.78
N ILE A 16 -8.50 -7.88 21.60
CA ILE A 16 -9.41 -7.91 20.45
C ILE A 16 -10.30 -6.66 20.40
N HIS A 17 -10.92 -6.27 21.51
CA HIS A 17 -11.77 -5.07 21.57
C HIS A 17 -10.98 -3.77 21.36
N ALA A 18 -9.71 -3.74 21.75
CA ALA A 18 -8.80 -2.62 21.50
C ALA A 18 -8.20 -2.63 20.08
N GLY A 19 -8.51 -3.66 19.26
CA GLY A 19 -7.91 -3.83 17.93
C GLY A 19 -6.41 -4.13 17.97
N LEU A 20 -5.90 -4.57 19.12
CA LEU A 20 -4.52 -4.98 19.31
C LEU A 20 -4.31 -6.41 18.83
N LEU A 21 -3.17 -6.65 18.21
CA LEU A 21 -2.73 -8.00 17.91
C LEU A 21 -2.14 -8.61 19.18
N PRO A 22 -2.30 -9.94 19.39
CA PRO A 22 -1.51 -10.68 20.37
C PRO A 22 -0.03 -10.31 20.26
N MET A 23 0.66 -10.22 21.40
CA MET A 23 2.03 -9.68 21.48
C MET A 23 3.00 -10.30 20.47
N ASP A 24 2.93 -11.62 20.26
CA ASP A 24 3.79 -12.33 19.31
C ASP A 24 3.55 -11.89 17.87
N LEU A 25 2.29 -11.65 17.49
CA LEU A 25 1.91 -11.18 16.15
C LEU A 25 2.29 -9.71 15.96
N LEU A 26 2.16 -8.91 17.02
CA LEU A 26 2.58 -7.51 17.01
C LEU A 26 4.09 -7.41 16.79
N LEU A 27 4.88 -8.20 17.52
CA LEU A 27 6.33 -8.25 17.35
C LEU A 27 6.72 -8.70 15.93
N LYS A 28 6.10 -9.76 15.42
CA LYS A 28 6.32 -10.23 14.04
C LYS A 28 6.00 -9.14 13.01
N LYS A 29 4.89 -8.41 13.19
CA LYS A 29 4.52 -7.29 12.31
C LYS A 29 5.55 -6.16 12.35
N ILE A 30 6.06 -5.81 13.54
CA ILE A 30 7.10 -4.78 13.70
C ILE A 30 8.39 -5.22 12.99
N CYS A 31 8.87 -6.44 13.25
CA CYS A 31 10.09 -6.97 12.64
C CYS A 31 9.95 -7.05 11.12
N HIS A 32 8.84 -7.58 10.62
CA HIS A 32 8.56 -7.65 9.18
C HIS A 32 8.58 -6.26 8.53
N ARG A 33 7.90 -5.28 9.13
CA ARG A 33 7.88 -3.90 8.62
C ARG A 33 9.27 -3.25 8.67
N ALA A 34 10.06 -3.52 9.71
CA ALA A 34 11.41 -3.00 9.83
C ALA A 34 12.31 -3.53 8.70
N VAL A 35 12.26 -4.82 8.40
CA VAL A 35 13.04 -5.42 7.30
C VAL A 35 12.62 -4.84 5.95
N LEU A 36 11.31 -4.73 5.68
CA LEU A 36 10.85 -4.13 4.43
C LEU A 36 11.31 -2.68 4.28
N ARG A 37 11.27 -1.89 5.36
CA ARG A 37 11.79 -0.51 5.33
C ARG A 37 13.27 -0.46 4.98
N LEU A 38 14.07 -1.40 5.50
CA LEU A 38 15.49 -1.49 5.15
C LEU A 38 15.69 -1.83 3.66
N TYR A 39 14.81 -2.65 3.08
CA TYR A 39 14.88 -3.03 1.66
C TYR A 39 14.48 -1.88 0.74
N THR A 40 13.52 -1.05 1.15
CA THR A 40 13.02 0.10 0.37
C THR A 40 13.84 1.39 0.54
N LEU A 41 14.95 1.36 1.30
CA LEU A 41 15.82 2.53 1.44
C LEU A 41 16.50 2.86 0.10
N PRO A 42 16.84 4.14 -0.15
CA PRO A 42 17.61 4.53 -1.33
C PRO A 42 18.90 3.70 -1.45
N LYS A 43 19.31 3.38 -2.68
CA LYS A 43 20.51 2.56 -2.94
C LYS A 43 21.80 3.20 -2.44
N GLN A 44 21.80 4.52 -2.25
CA GLN A 44 22.91 5.29 -1.70
C GLN A 44 23.08 5.06 -0.19
N ASN A 45 22.06 4.57 0.51
CA ASN A 45 22.13 4.34 1.94
C ASN A 45 23.03 3.11 2.26
N PRO A 46 24.05 3.25 3.13
CA PRO A 46 24.93 2.13 3.49
C PRO A 46 24.17 0.95 4.14
N VAL A 47 23.07 1.22 4.83
CA VAL A 47 22.24 0.21 5.47
C VAL A 47 21.59 -0.73 4.44
N THR A 48 21.24 -0.22 3.26
CA THR A 48 20.70 -1.03 2.17
C THR A 48 21.71 -2.09 1.71
N LYS A 49 23.00 -1.74 1.66
CA LYS A 49 24.07 -2.68 1.30
C LYS A 49 24.19 -3.81 2.33
N ILE A 50 24.14 -3.46 3.62
CA ILE A 50 24.17 -4.43 4.74
C ILE A 50 22.95 -5.36 4.66
N ALA A 51 21.77 -4.82 4.37
CA ALA A 51 20.55 -5.62 4.25
C ALA A 51 20.58 -6.61 3.08
N ILE A 52 21.13 -6.19 1.93
CA ILE A 52 21.34 -7.06 0.76
C ILE A 52 22.35 -8.16 1.08
N GLU A 53 23.46 -7.80 1.73
CA GLU A 53 24.48 -8.77 2.11
C GLU A 53 23.96 -9.80 3.11
N ALA A 54 23.17 -9.36 4.09
CA ALA A 54 22.54 -10.23 5.07
C ALA A 54 21.51 -11.19 4.43
N PHE A 55 20.75 -10.73 3.43
CA PHE A 55 19.86 -11.59 2.66
C PHE A 55 20.66 -12.63 1.84
N ARG A 56 21.70 -12.20 1.13
CA ARG A 56 22.54 -13.10 0.30
C ARG A 56 23.22 -14.16 1.16
N LYS A 57 23.78 -13.73 2.28
CA LYS A 57 24.30 -14.61 3.30
C LYS A 57 23.15 -14.92 4.25
N GLN A 58 22.05 -15.56 3.87
CA GLN A 58 21.07 -16.05 4.86
C GLN A 58 21.33 -17.49 5.34
N ASN A 59 21.93 -18.32 4.48
CA ASN A 59 22.06 -19.77 4.69
C ASN A 59 23.30 -20.28 5.46
N VAL A 60 24.18 -19.41 5.95
CA VAL A 60 25.39 -19.77 6.72
C VAL A 60 25.04 -19.80 8.20
N THR A 61 25.31 -20.93 8.82
CA THR A 61 24.91 -21.30 10.18
C THR A 61 25.83 -20.75 11.27
N LYS A 62 27.08 -20.40 10.92
CA LYS A 62 28.16 -20.17 11.91
C LYS A 62 28.04 -18.87 12.71
N MET A 63 27.39 -17.84 12.18
CA MET A 63 27.16 -16.54 12.84
C MET A 63 25.89 -15.89 12.26
N SER A 64 24.73 -16.27 12.79
CA SER A 64 23.46 -15.74 12.30
C SER A 64 23.01 -14.53 13.09
N THR A 65 23.13 -13.34 12.49
CA THR A 65 22.55 -12.12 13.07
C THR A 65 21.03 -12.12 12.91
N PRO A 66 20.27 -11.41 13.77
CA PRO A 66 18.82 -11.33 13.61
C PRO A 66 18.41 -10.86 12.20
N LEU A 67 19.11 -9.87 11.64
CA LEU A 67 18.85 -9.32 10.31
C LEU A 67 18.96 -10.37 9.19
N ARG A 68 19.75 -11.42 9.41
CA ARG A 68 19.93 -12.56 8.51
C ARG A 68 18.84 -13.63 8.64
N LEU A 69 18.30 -13.82 9.85
CA LEU A 69 17.25 -14.80 10.13
C LEU A 69 15.87 -14.32 9.71
N LEU A 70 15.61 -13.01 9.83
CA LEU A 70 14.29 -12.43 9.56
C LEU A 70 13.77 -12.70 8.14
N PRO A 71 14.59 -12.64 7.07
CA PRO A 71 14.11 -12.93 5.72
C PRO A 71 13.68 -14.39 5.54
N LEU A 72 14.40 -15.33 6.16
CA LEU A 72 14.03 -16.75 6.18
C LEU A 72 12.75 -16.99 6.99
N LEU A 73 12.65 -16.37 8.17
CA LEU A 73 11.48 -16.51 9.06
C LEU A 73 10.18 -16.03 8.39
N PHE A 74 10.27 -14.97 7.59
CA PHE A 74 9.11 -14.35 6.96
C PHE A 74 8.92 -14.72 5.48
N ASN A 75 9.79 -15.58 4.92
CA ASN A 75 9.80 -15.92 3.49
C ASN A 75 9.76 -14.67 2.60
N LEU A 76 10.63 -13.69 2.89
CA LEU A 76 10.68 -12.43 2.15
C LEU A 76 11.32 -12.63 0.77
N PRO A 77 10.84 -11.91 -0.26
CA PRO A 77 11.52 -11.85 -1.55
C PRO A 77 12.87 -11.13 -1.43
N PRO A 78 13.76 -11.29 -2.43
CA PRO A 78 14.99 -10.53 -2.50
C PRO A 78 14.76 -9.02 -2.37
N PRO A 79 15.67 -8.26 -1.72
CA PRO A 79 15.54 -6.80 -1.59
C PRO A 79 15.35 -6.07 -2.93
N THR A 80 15.90 -6.62 -4.02
CA THR A 80 15.82 -6.06 -5.37
C THR A 80 14.42 -6.15 -5.98
N GLU A 81 13.60 -7.12 -5.54
CA GLU A 81 12.24 -7.32 -6.04
C GLU A 81 11.19 -6.56 -5.22
N VAL A 82 11.58 -6.00 -4.08
CA VAL A 82 10.66 -5.22 -3.25
C VAL A 82 10.39 -3.87 -3.87
N GLU A 83 9.14 -3.66 -4.24
CA GLU A 83 8.66 -2.37 -4.75
C GLU A 83 8.89 -1.27 -3.71
N THR A 84 9.54 -0.19 -4.14
CA THR A 84 9.76 1.01 -3.33
C THR A 84 8.75 2.06 -3.74
N ILE A 85 7.78 2.32 -2.87
CA ILE A 85 6.81 3.40 -3.05
C ILE A 85 7.47 4.70 -2.61
N SER A 86 7.98 5.47 -3.57
CA SER A 86 8.49 6.82 -3.32
C SER A 86 7.32 7.77 -3.17
N LEU A 87 7.05 8.21 -1.94
CA LEU A 87 6.11 9.30 -1.72
C LEU A 87 6.76 10.61 -2.19
N PRO A 88 6.08 11.43 -3.00
CA PRO A 88 6.60 12.74 -3.35
C PRO A 88 6.78 13.56 -2.08
N ASN A 89 7.93 14.23 -1.94
CA ASN A 89 8.14 15.18 -0.85
C ASN A 89 7.24 16.39 -1.09
N ARG A 90 6.22 16.57 -0.24
CA ARG A 90 5.26 17.68 -0.34
C ARG A 90 5.56 18.70 0.77
N PRO A 91 5.66 20.00 0.45
CA PRO A 91 5.77 21.03 1.47
C PRO A 91 4.53 21.06 2.37
N GLY A 92 4.65 21.58 3.60
CA GLY A 92 3.55 21.60 4.56
C GLY A 92 2.33 22.44 4.13
N HIS A 93 2.53 23.39 3.21
CA HIS A 93 1.47 24.21 2.61
C HIS A 93 0.94 23.62 1.29
N TRP A 94 1.25 22.35 0.98
CA TRP A 94 0.78 21.72 -0.24
C TRP A 94 -0.72 21.43 -0.12
N ASP A 95 -1.51 22.19 -0.86
CA ASP A 95 -2.92 21.86 -1.08
C ASP A 95 -3.03 20.78 -2.17
N ILE A 96 -3.90 19.80 -1.92
CA ILE A 96 -4.14 18.71 -2.86
C ILE A 96 -5.00 19.28 -3.99
N PRO A 97 -4.51 19.38 -5.24
CA PRO A 97 -5.28 19.95 -6.36
C PRO A 97 -6.31 18.96 -6.92
N ILE A 98 -6.67 17.93 -6.14
CA ILE A 98 -7.49 16.80 -6.56
C ILE A 98 -8.64 16.67 -5.57
N ASP A 99 -9.86 16.86 -6.06
CA ASP A 99 -11.08 16.52 -5.31
C ASP A 99 -11.47 15.06 -5.60
N ILE A 100 -11.76 14.30 -4.54
CA ILE A 100 -12.08 12.87 -4.62
C ILE A 100 -13.48 12.66 -4.05
N GLN A 101 -14.42 12.28 -4.92
CA GLN A 101 -15.79 11.95 -4.54
C GLN A 101 -16.12 10.50 -4.87
N ILE A 102 -16.73 9.79 -3.92
CA ILE A 102 -17.21 8.42 -4.09
C ILE A 102 -18.73 8.49 -4.21
N LEU A 103 -19.24 8.31 -5.42
CA LEU A 103 -20.65 8.47 -5.76
C LEU A 103 -21.20 7.21 -6.44
N LYS A 104 -22.52 7.05 -6.42
CA LYS A 104 -23.20 6.06 -7.25
C LYS A 104 -23.08 6.43 -8.73
N LYS A 105 -23.23 5.44 -9.61
CA LYS A 105 -22.91 5.58 -11.03
C LYS A 105 -23.72 6.68 -11.71
N GLU A 106 -25.01 6.77 -11.39
CA GLU A 106 -25.90 7.78 -11.98
C GLU A 106 -25.45 9.20 -11.58
N ASP A 107 -25.36 9.45 -10.26
CA ASP A 107 -24.95 10.75 -9.71
C ASP A 107 -23.53 11.17 -10.15
N ALA A 108 -22.63 10.19 -10.28
CA ALA A 108 -21.26 10.43 -10.73
C ALA A 108 -21.20 10.97 -12.16
N THR A 109 -22.10 10.54 -13.06
CA THR A 109 -22.11 11.02 -14.45
C THR A 109 -22.63 12.46 -14.55
N GLU A 110 -23.58 12.86 -13.72
CA GLU A 110 -24.13 14.21 -13.71
C GLU A 110 -23.14 15.22 -13.12
N ILE A 111 -22.57 14.89 -11.96
CA ILE A 111 -21.57 15.73 -11.30
C ILE A 111 -20.32 15.85 -12.17
N ALA A 112 -19.87 14.75 -12.77
CA ALA A 112 -18.73 14.80 -13.68
C ALA A 112 -19.01 15.57 -14.97
N ARG A 113 -20.25 15.68 -15.45
CA ARG A 113 -20.57 16.56 -16.60
C ARG A 113 -20.45 18.03 -16.23
N ASN A 114 -20.93 18.41 -15.05
CA ASN A 114 -21.01 19.80 -14.61
C ASN A 114 -19.71 20.34 -14.00
N ALA A 115 -18.75 19.47 -13.65
CA ALA A 115 -17.48 19.87 -13.06
C ALA A 115 -16.57 20.63 -14.06
N PRO A 116 -16.12 21.86 -13.73
CA PRO A 116 -15.18 22.64 -14.54
C PRO A 116 -13.73 22.17 -14.29
N THR A 117 -13.40 20.97 -14.75
CA THR A 117 -12.07 20.36 -14.57
C THR A 117 -11.46 19.96 -15.91
N ASN A 118 -10.18 20.31 -16.12
CA ASN A 118 -9.45 19.97 -17.35
C ASN A 118 -9.29 18.45 -17.58
N TYR A 119 -9.17 17.69 -16.48
CA TYR A 119 -8.98 16.24 -16.49
C TYR A 119 -9.99 15.56 -15.58
N LYS A 120 -10.60 14.48 -16.07
CA LYS A 120 -11.58 13.66 -15.33
C LYS A 120 -11.10 12.22 -15.31
N ILE A 121 -10.92 11.64 -14.12
CA ILE A 121 -10.56 10.23 -13.97
C ILE A 121 -11.72 9.46 -13.36
N PHE A 122 -12.17 8.47 -14.11
CA PHE A 122 -13.03 7.43 -13.61
C PHE A 122 -12.18 6.20 -13.36
N SER A 123 -12.41 5.52 -12.27
CA SER A 123 -12.05 4.13 -12.15
C SER A 123 -13.27 3.35 -11.71
N ASP A 124 -13.19 2.05 -11.92
CA ASP A 124 -14.19 1.11 -11.47
C ASP A 124 -13.45 -0.15 -11.04
N GLY A 125 -13.95 -0.78 -9.99
CA GLY A 125 -13.40 -2.01 -9.44
C GLY A 125 -14.53 -3.02 -9.33
N SER A 126 -14.47 -4.07 -10.15
CA SER A 126 -15.43 -5.17 -10.12
C SER A 126 -14.78 -6.45 -9.57
N GLY A 127 -15.54 -7.17 -8.77
CA GLY A 127 -15.20 -8.52 -8.35
C GLY A 127 -16.23 -9.50 -8.87
N HIS A 128 -15.83 -10.44 -9.73
CA HIS A 128 -16.73 -11.48 -10.26
C HIS A 128 -16.03 -12.85 -10.21
N ASN A 129 -16.72 -13.88 -9.71
CA ASN A 129 -16.25 -15.27 -9.65
C ASN A 129 -14.80 -15.45 -9.13
N GLY A 130 -14.43 -14.75 -8.06
CA GLY A 130 -13.08 -14.87 -7.48
C GLY A 130 -11.97 -14.22 -8.32
N MET A 131 -12.33 -13.39 -9.29
CA MET A 131 -11.41 -12.50 -10.02
C MET A 131 -11.69 -11.05 -9.61
N VAL A 132 -10.65 -10.23 -9.65
CA VAL A 132 -10.74 -8.78 -9.42
C VAL A 132 -10.30 -8.09 -10.71
N GLY A 133 -11.22 -7.33 -11.29
CA GLY A 133 -10.96 -6.42 -12.40
C GLY A 133 -10.98 -4.98 -11.89
N ALA A 134 -9.97 -4.21 -12.22
CA ALA A 134 -9.96 -2.76 -12.01
C ALA A 134 -9.71 -2.08 -13.35
N ALA A 135 -10.46 -1.03 -13.64
CA ALA A 135 -10.25 -0.19 -14.80
C ALA A 135 -10.15 1.26 -14.35
N ALA A 136 -9.27 2.03 -14.96
CA ALA A 136 -9.18 3.48 -14.82
C ALA A 136 -9.13 4.11 -16.22
N VAL A 137 -9.88 5.19 -16.40
CA VAL A 137 -10.01 5.92 -17.65
C VAL A 137 -9.86 7.41 -17.37
N LEU A 138 -8.97 8.05 -18.11
CA LEU A 138 -8.72 9.49 -18.08
C LEU A 138 -9.36 10.14 -19.30
N TYR A 139 -10.12 11.20 -19.08
CA TYR A 139 -10.68 12.07 -20.11
C TYR A 139 -10.13 13.48 -19.96
N LYS A 140 -9.81 14.11 -21.10
CA LYS A 140 -9.47 15.53 -21.20
C LYS A 140 -10.70 16.31 -21.65
N GLN A 141 -10.85 17.53 -21.14
CA GLN A 141 -12.00 18.38 -21.46
C GLN A 141 -12.12 18.63 -22.98
N GLY A 142 -13.30 18.36 -23.54
CA GLY A 142 -13.61 18.54 -24.96
C GLY A 142 -13.37 17.32 -25.85
N GLU A 143 -12.72 16.26 -25.34
CA GLU A 143 -12.48 15.04 -26.10
C GLU A 143 -13.45 13.92 -25.68
N LEU A 144 -14.12 13.33 -26.67
CA LEU A 144 -14.99 12.16 -26.48
C LEU A 144 -14.21 10.85 -26.31
N ARG A 145 -12.92 10.85 -26.68
CA ARG A 145 -12.04 9.70 -26.57
C ARG A 145 -11.22 9.78 -25.28
N PRO A 146 -11.01 8.65 -24.60
CA PRO A 146 -10.14 8.63 -23.43
C PRO A 146 -8.69 8.83 -23.84
N GLU A 147 -7.98 9.70 -23.12
CA GLU A 147 -6.56 9.98 -23.35
C GLU A 147 -5.69 8.81 -22.88
N ALA A 148 -6.07 8.20 -21.75
CA ALA A 148 -5.41 7.01 -21.22
C ALA A 148 -6.44 6.04 -20.61
N THR A 149 -6.21 4.74 -20.83
CA THR A 149 -7.01 3.68 -20.22
C THR A 149 -6.07 2.62 -19.64
N ILE A 150 -6.21 2.36 -18.35
CA ILE A 150 -5.49 1.29 -17.65
C ILE A 150 -6.50 0.23 -17.24
N ARG A 151 -6.19 -1.04 -17.55
CA ARG A 151 -7.00 -2.19 -17.16
C ARG A 151 -6.12 -3.18 -16.42
N TYR A 152 -6.61 -3.65 -15.29
CA TYR A 152 -5.93 -4.62 -14.45
C TYR A 152 -6.86 -5.78 -14.17
N LEU A 153 -6.40 -7.00 -14.43
CA LEU A 153 -7.13 -8.22 -14.13
C LEU A 153 -6.22 -9.13 -13.33
N SER A 154 -6.68 -9.55 -12.15
CA SER A 154 -5.94 -10.50 -11.32
C SER A 154 -6.88 -11.55 -10.72
N ARG A 155 -6.33 -12.75 -10.46
CA ARG A 155 -6.99 -13.72 -9.58
C ARG A 155 -7.05 -13.12 -8.18
N ARG A 156 -8.19 -13.24 -7.49
CA ARG A 156 -8.38 -12.76 -6.12
C ARG A 156 -7.49 -13.57 -5.18
N ARG A 157 -6.24 -13.15 -5.03
CA ARG A 157 -5.30 -13.72 -4.06
C ARG A 157 -5.75 -13.24 -2.68
N GLN A 158 -6.13 -14.18 -1.80
CA GLN A 158 -6.69 -13.86 -0.48
C GLN A 158 -5.85 -12.81 0.27
N LYS A 159 -6.56 -11.78 0.76
CA LYS A 159 -6.14 -10.73 1.70
C LYS A 159 -4.85 -9.96 1.36
N ARG A 160 -4.94 -9.03 0.40
CA ARG A 160 -4.27 -7.72 0.51
C ARG A 160 -5.31 -6.63 0.22
N ARG A 161 -5.53 -5.77 1.22
CA ARG A 161 -6.42 -4.61 1.12
C ARG A 161 -5.73 -3.60 0.20
N TRP A 162 -6.28 -3.43 -1.00
CA TRP A 162 -5.83 -2.40 -1.94
C TRP A 162 -6.65 -1.13 -1.67
N GLU A 163 -5.96 -0.04 -1.34
CA GLU A 163 -6.54 1.29 -1.34
C GLU A 163 -6.27 1.87 -2.74
N ALA A 164 -7.31 1.95 -3.57
CA ALA A 164 -7.21 2.48 -4.92
C ALA A 164 -7.12 4.01 -4.87
N ILE A 165 -5.94 4.55 -5.15
CA ILE A 165 -5.72 6.00 -5.27
C ILE A 165 -5.82 6.34 -6.76
N ARG A 166 -6.78 7.18 -7.15
CA ARG A 166 -6.86 7.78 -8.49
C ARG A 166 -6.24 9.16 -8.42
N SER A 167 -5.22 9.41 -9.23
CA SER A 167 -4.55 10.71 -9.34
C SER A 167 -4.89 11.39 -10.66
N THR A 168 -5.69 12.46 -10.66
CA THR A 168 -5.79 13.39 -11.79
C THR A 168 -4.60 14.35 -11.71
N ALA A 169 -3.60 14.18 -12.56
CA ALA A 169 -2.54 15.18 -12.71
C ALA A 169 -3.06 16.33 -13.59
N GLN A 170 -3.27 17.51 -13.00
CA GLN A 170 -3.30 18.76 -13.75
C GLN A 170 -1.86 19.28 -13.83
N ALA A 171 -1.24 19.19 -15.01
CA ALA A 171 -0.11 20.04 -15.34
C ALA A 171 -0.66 21.47 -15.53
N GLN A 172 -0.29 22.39 -14.65
CA GLN A 172 -0.41 23.82 -14.91
C GLN A 172 0.99 24.38 -15.13
N THR A 173 1.19 24.83 -16.38
CA THR A 173 2.27 25.67 -16.96
C THR A 173 3.70 25.21 -16.84
#